data_AF-A0A6N6PWW9-F1
#
_entry.id   AF-A0A6N6PWW9-F1
#
_cell.length_a   1.000
_cell.length_b   1.000
_cell.length_c   1.000
_cell.angle_alpha   90.00
_cell.angle_beta   90.00
_cell.angle_gamma   90.00
#
_symmetry.space_group_name_H-M   'P 1'
#
loop_
_entity.id
_entity.type
_entity.pdbx_description
1 polymer ?
#
loop_
_entity_poly.entity_id
_entity_poly.type
_entity_poly.pdbx_seq_one_letter_code
_entity_poly.pdbx_strand_id
1 'polypeptide(L)'
;MEHDQTACSVWSPDIFHDAKENQFLICWASTIPSRFHDHLEPITNNLRMYFIMTLNFNTLTPTKLFLDPDLYVINRHILKTGGVGPGTGALLKFWCSKTTIVPGAMSALGYKPLPPWRDIPTNLTDKFTEGRSALKICDDCLIY
;
A
#
# COMPACT_ATOMS: atom_id res chain seq x y z
N MET A 1 -6.39 -9.97 -13.87
CA MET A 1 -4.92 -10.05 -13.69
C MET A 1 -4.40 -11.29 -14.42
N GLU A 2 -3.15 -11.30 -14.91
CA GLU A 2 -2.64 -12.41 -15.75
C GLU A 2 -2.91 -13.80 -15.15
N HIS A 3 -2.81 -13.92 -13.82
CA HIS A 3 -3.04 -15.17 -13.10
C HIS A 3 -4.37 -15.24 -12.33
N ASP A 4 -5.22 -14.20 -12.42
CA ASP A 4 -6.55 -14.18 -11.80
C ASP A 4 -7.54 -13.46 -12.73
N GLN A 5 -8.25 -14.25 -13.53
CA GLN A 5 -9.23 -13.77 -14.51
C GLN A 5 -10.51 -13.24 -13.89
N THR A 6 -10.73 -13.47 -12.59
CA THR A 6 -11.92 -12.99 -11.87
C THR A 6 -11.75 -11.56 -11.35
N ALA A 7 -10.52 -11.01 -11.40
CA ALA A 7 -10.26 -9.65 -10.97
C ALA A 7 -11.09 -8.63 -11.79
N CYS A 8 -11.92 -7.85 -11.10
CA CYS A 8 -12.77 -6.83 -11.72
C CYS A 8 -12.02 -5.53 -12.03
N SER A 9 -10.92 -5.26 -11.32
CA SER A 9 -10.22 -3.97 -11.37
C SER A 9 -8.72 -4.12 -11.07
N VAL A 10 -7.91 -3.20 -11.63
CA VAL A 10 -6.49 -2.99 -11.30
C VAL A 10 -6.24 -1.48 -11.26
N TRP A 11 -6.12 -0.91 -10.06
CA TRP A 11 -6.20 0.53 -9.82
C TRP A 11 -5.04 1.02 -8.95
N SER A 12 -4.75 2.32 -9.06
CA SER A 12 -3.77 3.05 -8.25
C SER A 12 -2.42 2.32 -8.07
N PRO A 13 -1.72 2.01 -9.18
CA PRO A 13 -0.41 1.39 -9.09
C PRO A 13 0.59 2.35 -8.44
N ASP A 14 1.51 1.79 -7.66
CA ASP A 14 2.66 2.50 -7.11
C ASP A 14 3.88 1.59 -7.06
N ILE A 15 5.08 2.16 -7.10
CA ILE A 15 6.36 1.45 -7.10
C ILE A 15 7.22 1.90 -5.93
N PHE A 16 7.89 0.95 -5.28
CA PHE A 16 8.88 1.23 -4.25
C PHE A 16 10.19 0.49 -4.56
N HIS A 17 11.30 1.21 -4.54
CA HIS A 17 12.64 0.62 -4.67
C HIS A 17 13.21 0.28 -3.29
N ASP A 18 13.31 -1.01 -2.99
CA ASP A 18 14.00 -1.52 -1.82
C ASP A 18 15.49 -1.64 -2.10
N ALA A 19 16.23 -0.56 -1.83
CA ALA A 19 17.67 -0.49 -2.05
C ALA A 19 18.47 -1.47 -1.19
N LYS A 20 17.90 -2.02 -0.10
CA LYS A 20 18.61 -2.99 0.75
C LYS A 20 18.73 -4.35 0.05
N GLU A 21 17.64 -4.79 -0.56
CA GLU A 21 17.56 -6.06 -1.28
C GLU A 21 17.73 -5.88 -2.80
N ASN A 22 17.97 -4.63 -3.27
CA ASN A 22 18.10 -4.23 -4.66
C ASN A 22 16.95 -4.73 -5.55
N GLN A 23 15.72 -4.52 -5.09
CA GLN A 23 14.51 -4.99 -5.74
C GLN A 23 13.44 -3.90 -5.79
N PHE A 24 12.52 -4.03 -6.73
CA PHE A 24 11.34 -3.18 -6.84
C PHE A 24 10.11 -3.93 -6.38
N LEU A 25 9.28 -3.27 -5.59
CA LEU A 25 7.93 -3.69 -5.25
C LEU A 25 6.97 -2.88 -6.10
N ILE A 26 6.19 -3.55 -6.93
CA ILE A 26 5.09 -2.93 -7.68
C ILE A 26 3.80 -3.33 -6.96
N CYS A 27 3.05 -2.34 -6.50
CA CYS A 27 1.83 -2.53 -5.73
C CYS A 27 0.64 -1.90 -6.44
N TRP A 28 -0.55 -2.45 -6.24
CA TRP A 28 -1.79 -1.90 -6.78
C TRP A 28 -2.99 -2.38 -5.96
N ALA A 29 -4.13 -1.72 -6.14
CA ALA A 29 -5.40 -2.16 -5.58
C ALA A 29 -6.19 -2.96 -6.62
N SER A 30 -6.78 -4.08 -6.20
CA SER A 30 -7.66 -4.88 -7.06
C SER A 30 -8.84 -5.42 -6.28
N THR A 31 -9.99 -5.55 -6.95
CA THR A 31 -11.13 -6.32 -6.44
C THR A 31 -11.15 -7.67 -7.11
N ILE A 32 -11.25 -8.71 -6.30
CA ILE A 32 -11.43 -10.09 -6.72
C ILE A 32 -12.69 -10.57 -5.97
N PRO A 33 -13.83 -10.72 -6.66
CA PRO A 33 -15.11 -11.06 -6.05
C PRO A 33 -15.03 -12.30 -5.15
N SER A 34 -15.77 -12.28 -4.05
CA SER A 34 -15.92 -13.41 -3.12
C SER A 34 -14.62 -13.88 -2.44
N ARG A 35 -13.52 -13.13 -2.57
CA ARG A 35 -12.22 -13.48 -1.95
C ARG A 35 -12.11 -13.03 -0.49
N PHE A 36 -12.82 -11.97 -0.13
CA PHE A 36 -12.86 -11.38 1.21
C PHE A 36 -14.30 -11.10 1.61
N HIS A 37 -14.55 -10.85 2.89
CA HIS A 37 -15.87 -10.46 3.34
C HIS A 37 -16.28 -9.13 2.73
N ASP A 38 -17.47 -9.13 2.14
CA ASP A 38 -18.13 -7.93 1.61
C ASP A 38 -18.83 -7.27 2.79
N HIS A 39 -18.15 -6.31 3.43
CA HIS A 39 -18.69 -5.53 4.55
C HIS A 39 -19.76 -4.55 4.05
N LEU A 40 -19.38 -3.27 3.89
CA LEU A 40 -20.26 -2.21 3.38
C LEU A 40 -20.06 -1.94 1.88
N GLU A 41 -19.02 -2.53 1.29
CA GLU A 41 -18.67 -2.31 -0.10
C GLU A 41 -19.37 -3.31 -1.02
N PRO A 42 -19.72 -2.91 -2.26
CA PRO A 42 -20.15 -3.86 -3.28
C PRO A 42 -19.08 -4.93 -3.53
N ILE A 43 -19.49 -6.17 -3.81
CA ILE A 43 -18.59 -7.29 -4.15
C ILE A 43 -17.65 -6.99 -5.33
N THR A 44 -18.06 -6.09 -6.23
CA THR A 44 -17.28 -5.64 -7.39
C THR A 44 -16.37 -4.45 -7.11
N ASN A 45 -16.41 -3.90 -5.89
CA ASN A 45 -15.64 -2.71 -5.48
C ASN A 45 -15.09 -2.84 -4.04
N ASN A 46 -14.69 -4.05 -3.64
CA ASN A 46 -14.08 -4.32 -2.34
C ASN A 46 -12.56 -4.51 -2.53
N LEU A 47 -11.81 -3.41 -2.63
CA LEU A 47 -10.39 -3.44 -3.00
C LEU A 47 -9.50 -3.98 -1.87
N ARG A 48 -8.48 -4.76 -2.26
CA ARG A 48 -7.31 -5.08 -1.44
C ARG A 48 -6.02 -4.71 -2.17
N MET A 49 -4.96 -4.52 -1.40
CA MET A 49 -3.65 -4.21 -1.95
C MET A 49 -2.90 -5.50 -2.29
N TYR A 50 -2.37 -5.55 -3.50
CA TYR A 50 -1.54 -6.64 -4.00
C TYR A 50 -0.17 -6.11 -4.40
N PHE A 51 0.78 -7.02 -4.55
CA PHE A 51 2.10 -6.68 -5.04
C PHE A 51 2.77 -7.82 -5.79
N ILE A 52 3.75 -7.44 -6.60
CA ILE A 52 4.80 -8.30 -7.16
C ILE A 52 6.15 -7.66 -6.86
N MET A 53 7.19 -8.47 -7.00
CA MET A 53 8.56 -8.00 -6.94
C MET A 53 9.26 -8.26 -8.27
N THR A 54 10.25 -7.43 -8.55
CA THR A 54 11.15 -7.62 -9.69
C THR A 54 12.51 -7.02 -9.40
N LEU A 55 13.56 -7.62 -9.96
CA LEU A 55 14.91 -7.06 -9.92
C LEU A 55 15.21 -6.20 -11.16
N ASN A 56 14.47 -6.41 -12.26
CA ASN A 56 14.86 -5.92 -13.59
C ASN A 56 13.66 -5.56 -14.51
N PHE A 57 12.43 -5.59 -14.00
CA PHE A 57 11.18 -5.36 -14.72
C PHE A 57 10.84 -6.36 -15.85
N ASN A 58 11.70 -7.35 -16.09
CA ASN A 58 11.47 -8.42 -17.06
C ASN A 58 10.96 -9.70 -16.38
N THR A 59 11.45 -9.99 -15.18
CA THR A 59 11.03 -11.15 -14.38
C THR A 59 10.21 -10.67 -13.20
N LEU A 60 8.96 -11.12 -13.15
CA LEU A 60 8.00 -10.76 -12.10
C LEU A 60 7.75 -11.97 -11.21
N THR A 61 7.76 -11.77 -9.88
CA THR A 61 7.31 -12.82 -8.97
C THR A 61 5.79 -13.03 -9.09
N PRO A 62 5.26 -14.20 -8.69
CA PRO A 62 3.81 -14.37 -8.55
C PRO A 62 3.19 -13.29 -7.65
N THR A 63 1.96 -12.92 -7.97
CA THR A 63 1.18 -11.93 -7.20
C THR A 63 0.94 -12.40 -5.77
N LYS A 64 1.14 -11.49 -4.81
CA LYS A 64 0.89 -11.74 -3.38
C LYS A 64 -0.01 -10.65 -2.79
N LEU A 65 -0.74 -11.00 -1.74
CA LEU A 65 -1.50 -10.04 -0.95
C LEU A 65 -0.53 -9.15 -0.17
N PHE A 66 -0.66 -7.84 -0.33
CA PHE A 66 0.20 -6.86 0.33
C PHE A 66 -0.38 -6.41 1.66
N LEU A 67 -1.68 -6.08 1.68
CA LEU A 67 -2.38 -5.60 2.87
C LEU A 67 -3.87 -5.97 2.78
N ASP A 68 -4.36 -6.55 3.87
CA ASP A 68 -5.76 -6.80 4.15
C ASP A 68 -6.04 -6.51 5.63
N PRO A 69 -6.60 -5.34 5.95
CA PRO A 69 -7.05 -5.00 7.30
C PRO A 69 -8.53 -5.35 7.49
N ASP A 70 -9.07 -6.25 6.67
CA ASP A 70 -10.49 -6.57 6.57
C ASP A 70 -11.37 -5.37 6.17
N LEU A 71 -10.81 -4.42 5.42
CA LEU A 71 -11.47 -3.19 4.96
C LEU A 71 -11.03 -2.84 3.52
N TYR A 72 -11.81 -1.99 2.84
CA TYR A 72 -11.44 -1.40 1.56
C TYR A 72 -10.14 -0.61 1.67
N VAL A 73 -9.18 -0.89 0.79
CA VAL A 73 -7.90 -0.17 0.76
C VAL A 73 -7.48 0.20 -0.67
N ILE A 74 -7.05 1.44 -0.87
CA ILE A 74 -6.51 1.98 -2.14
C ILE A 74 -5.40 3.00 -1.90
N ASN A 75 -4.71 3.44 -2.96
CA ASN A 75 -3.75 4.56 -2.97
C ASN A 75 -2.60 4.35 -1.97
N ARG A 76 -1.86 3.27 -2.17
CA ARG A 76 -0.73 2.94 -1.32
C ARG A 76 0.50 3.73 -1.72
N HIS A 77 1.17 4.34 -0.75
CA HIS A 77 2.49 4.94 -0.94
C HIS A 77 3.50 4.49 0.13
N ILE A 78 4.77 4.32 -0.23
CA ILE A 78 5.86 4.02 0.72
C ILE A 78 6.95 5.07 0.55
N LEU A 79 7.18 5.85 1.62
CA LEU A 79 8.27 6.81 1.70
C LEU A 79 9.36 6.29 2.65
N LYS A 80 10.62 6.38 2.22
CA LYS A 80 11.78 6.19 3.10
C LYS A 80 12.04 7.46 3.89
N THR A 81 11.63 7.48 5.15
CA THR A 81 11.97 8.53 6.11
C THR A 81 13.30 8.17 6.76
N GLY A 82 14.33 9.02 6.62
CA GLY A 82 15.65 8.74 7.20
C GLY A 82 15.59 8.35 8.69
N GLY A 83 16.55 7.54 9.15
CA GLY A 83 16.64 7.10 10.55
C GLY A 83 17.93 7.52 11.22
N VAL A 84 17.98 7.33 12.54
CA VAL A 84 19.18 7.54 13.36
C VAL A 84 20.17 6.40 13.06
N GLY A 85 20.96 6.56 11.99
CA GLY A 85 22.07 5.67 11.64
C GLY A 85 21.99 5.01 10.24
N PRO A 86 23.11 4.42 9.77
CA PRO A 86 23.16 3.71 8.49
C PRO A 86 22.29 2.45 8.53
N GLY A 87 21.31 2.34 7.63
CA GLY A 87 20.47 1.14 7.49
C GLY A 87 19.19 1.11 8.33
N THR A 88 18.90 2.14 9.12
CA THR A 88 17.69 2.26 9.98
C THR A 88 16.60 3.14 9.36
N GLY A 89 16.45 3.14 8.04
CA GLY A 89 15.42 3.92 7.36
C GLY A 89 14.03 3.46 7.79
N ALA A 90 13.32 4.30 8.53
CA ALA A 90 11.89 4.13 8.74
C ALA A 90 11.16 4.27 7.40
N LEU A 91 10.07 3.53 7.25
CA LEU A 91 9.18 3.58 6.11
C LEU A 91 7.85 4.13 6.60
N LEU A 92 7.45 5.26 6.03
CA LEU A 92 6.11 5.80 6.21
C LEU A 92 5.24 5.25 5.08
N LYS A 93 4.22 4.48 5.45
CA LYS A 93 3.32 3.83 4.51
C LYS A 93 1.96 4.47 4.60
N PHE A 94 1.37 4.80 3.47
CA PHE A 94 0.05 5.40 3.39
C PHE A 94 -0.91 4.46 2.67
N TRP A 95 -2.18 4.49 3.05
CA TRP A 95 -3.27 3.98 2.24
C TRP A 95 -4.59 4.63 2.64
N CYS A 96 -5.54 4.69 1.71
CA CYS A 96 -6.87 5.24 1.96
C CYS A 96 -7.86 4.11 2.19
N SER A 97 -8.68 4.24 3.22
CA SER A 97 -9.94 3.51 3.33
C SER A 97 -11.09 4.45 2.99
N LYS A 98 -11.99 3.99 2.13
CA LYS A 98 -13.25 4.67 1.82
C LYS A 98 -14.42 4.16 2.65
N THR A 99 -14.18 3.20 3.55
CA THR A 99 -15.23 2.68 4.41
C THR A 99 -15.73 3.78 5.35
N THR A 100 -17.01 3.73 5.69
CA THR A 100 -17.62 4.68 6.65
C THR A 100 -17.06 4.52 8.07
N ILE A 101 -16.43 3.37 8.37
CA ILE A 101 -15.87 3.00 9.67
C ILE A 101 -14.53 3.70 9.90
N VAL A 102 -13.63 3.68 8.90
CA VAL A 102 -12.33 4.37 8.96
C VAL A 102 -12.09 5.16 7.66
N PRO A 103 -12.79 6.30 7.47
CA PRO A 103 -12.59 7.12 6.29
C PRO A 103 -11.34 7.99 6.42
N GLY A 104 -10.50 7.99 5.39
CA GLY A 104 -9.29 8.81 5.32
C GLY A 104 -8.03 7.99 5.06
N ALA A 105 -6.88 8.65 4.98
CA ALA A 105 -5.63 7.92 4.89
C ALA A 105 -5.06 7.58 6.26
N MET A 106 -4.63 6.35 6.29
CA MET A 106 -3.95 5.67 7.36
C MET A 106 -2.46 5.73 7.12
N SER A 107 -1.68 5.83 8.20
CA SER A 107 -0.23 5.69 8.11
C SER A 107 0.32 4.69 9.09
N ALA A 108 1.32 3.92 8.66
CA ALA A 108 2.09 3.03 9.52
C ALA A 108 3.59 3.29 9.36
N LEU A 109 4.31 3.28 10.49
CA LEU A 109 5.76 3.29 10.53
C LEU A 109 6.28 1.84 10.50
N GLY A 110 7.48 1.62 9.97
CA GLY A 110 8.15 0.33 10.08
C GLY A 110 9.49 0.29 9.37
N TYR A 111 10.24 -0.79 9.53
CA TYR A 111 11.60 -0.91 8.99
C TYR A 111 11.73 -1.83 7.78
N LYS A 112 10.63 -2.52 7.41
CA LYS A 112 10.58 -3.44 6.25
C LYS A 112 9.47 -3.02 5.30
N PRO A 113 9.71 -3.04 3.97
CA PRO A 113 8.67 -2.68 3.00
C PRO A 113 7.63 -3.79 2.85
N LEU A 114 8.00 -5.05 3.09
CA LEU A 114 7.14 -6.22 2.95
C LEU A 114 6.29 -6.49 4.21
N PRO A 115 5.06 -7.03 4.07
CA PRO A 115 4.20 -7.47 5.19
C PRO A 115 4.73 -8.76 5.87
N PRO A 116 4.21 -9.14 7.05
CA PRO A 116 3.20 -8.44 7.85
C PRO A 116 3.79 -7.25 8.62
N TRP A 117 2.99 -6.19 8.78
CA TRP A 117 3.33 -5.04 9.63
C TRP A 117 2.60 -5.15 10.96
N ARG A 118 3.23 -4.64 12.03
CA ARG A 118 2.73 -4.80 13.41
C ARG A 118 2.05 -3.55 13.95
N ASP A 119 2.17 -2.41 13.26
CA ASP A 119 1.68 -1.15 13.77
C ASP A 119 0.31 -0.83 13.18
N ILE A 120 -0.65 -0.59 14.07
CA ILE A 120 -2.02 -0.21 13.75
C ILE A 120 -2.00 1.27 13.30
N PRO A 121 -2.54 1.58 12.11
CA PRO A 121 -2.48 2.93 11.58
C PRO A 121 -3.27 3.93 12.42
N THR A 122 -2.77 5.16 12.46
CA THR A 122 -3.54 6.33 12.88
C THR A 122 -4.07 7.09 11.66
N ASN A 123 -5.23 7.73 11.80
CA ASN A 123 -5.73 8.66 10.78
C ASN A 123 -4.79 9.87 10.70
N LEU A 124 -4.30 10.14 9.50
CA LEU A 124 -3.36 11.23 9.27
C LEU A 124 -4.06 12.52 8.79
N THR A 125 -5.28 12.42 8.28
CA THR A 125 -6.07 13.59 7.86
C THR A 125 -7.54 13.41 8.19
N ASP A 126 -8.29 14.45 7.87
CA ASP A 126 -9.74 14.43 7.72
C ASP A 126 -10.23 13.41 6.69
N LYS A 127 -11.54 13.15 6.78
CA LYS A 127 -12.29 12.22 5.93
C LYS A 127 -12.21 12.63 4.47
N PHE A 128 -12.34 11.65 3.56
CA PHE A 128 -12.42 11.86 2.11
C PHE A 128 -11.18 12.51 1.45
N THR A 129 -10.02 12.46 2.12
CA THR A 129 -8.75 12.93 1.56
C THR A 129 -7.97 11.75 0.95
N GLU A 130 -7.74 11.76 -0.37
CA GLU A 130 -7.16 10.66 -1.16
C GLU A 130 -5.92 11.08 -1.99
N GLY A 131 -5.33 10.12 -2.71
CA GLY A 131 -4.35 10.42 -3.78
C GLY A 131 -2.96 10.82 -3.33
N ARG A 132 -2.61 10.54 -2.06
CA ARG A 132 -1.43 11.14 -1.46
C ARG A 132 -0.12 10.62 -2.02
N SER A 133 0.82 11.53 -2.10
CA SER A 133 2.22 11.23 -2.22
C SER A 133 2.98 11.91 -1.07
N ALA A 134 4.19 11.45 -0.81
CA ALA A 134 5.01 12.04 0.22
C ALA A 134 6.45 12.21 -0.28
N LEU A 135 7.05 13.33 0.11
CA LEU A 135 8.42 13.65 -0.22
C LEU A 135 9.17 14.01 1.07
N LYS A 136 10.34 13.41 1.26
CA LYS A 136 11.27 13.84 2.30
C LYS A 136 12.03 15.09 1.83
N ILE A 137 11.97 16.17 2.60
CA ILE A 137 12.69 17.43 2.34
C ILE A 137 13.55 17.72 3.57
N CYS A 138 14.87 17.62 3.44
CA CYS A 138 15.81 17.76 4.57
C CYS A 138 15.41 16.86 5.75
N ASP A 139 15.00 17.43 6.88
CA ASP A 139 14.56 16.71 8.07
C ASP A 139 13.03 16.53 8.13
N ASP A 140 12.29 17.15 7.22
CA ASP A 140 10.84 17.14 7.16
C ASP A 140 10.28 16.18 6.12
N CYS A 141 8.98 15.88 6.26
CA CYS A 141 8.19 15.12 5.30
C CYS A 141 7.01 15.97 4.84
N LEU A 142 6.95 16.27 3.54
CA LEU A 142 5.80 16.90 2.92
C LEU A 142 4.85 15.81 2.40
N ILE A 143 3.59 15.87 2.78
CA ILE A 143 2.52 15.00 2.26
C ILE A 143 1.53 15.90 1.53
N TYR A 144 1.20 15.53 0.30
CA TYR A 144 0.29 16.27 -0.58
C TYR A 144 -0.67 15.34 -1.30
#